data_AF-A0A8D1AVZ9-F1
#
_entry.id   AF-A0A8D1AVZ9-F1
#
_cell.length_a   1.000
_cell.length_b   1.000
_cell.length_c   1.000
_cell.angle_alpha   90.00
_cell.angle_beta   90.00
_cell.angle_gamma   90.00
#
_symmetry.space_group_name_H-M   'P 1'
#
loop_
_entity.id
_entity.type
_entity.pdbx_description
1 polymer ?
#
loop_
_entity_poly.entity_id
_entity_poly.type
_entity_poly.pdbx_seq_one_letter_code
_entity_poly.pdbx_strand_id
1 'polypeptide(L)'
;MDRDLLRQSLNFHGPSLLSLLRSEQQDNPHFRSLLGSVAEPPRGPPPQKEKKVDNIEIQKFISKKADLLFALSWKSGTPTTSEINEDNEDHYAVMPPLEQFMEIPGMDRRELFFRDIERGDIVIGRISSIREFGFFMVLICLGSGIMRDISHLEITALCPLRDVPSLSNHGDPLSYYQTGDIIRAGIKDIDRYHEKLAVSLYSSSLPSHLSGIKLGVISSEELPLYYRRSIELNSNSLESYENIMQSSLGFVNPGVVEFLLGKLGIDESNPPSLMRGLQSKNFSEDDFASALRKKQSASWALKCVKIGVDYFKVGRHVDAMNEYNKALEIDKQNVEALVARGALYATKGSLNKAIEDFELALENCPTHRNARKYLCQTLVERGGQLLLPAYTTATTPDLSCI
;
A
#
# COMPACT_ATOMS: atom_id res chain seq x y z
N MET A 1 -2.83 -23.83 -12.79
CA MET A 1 -3.73 -22.70 -13.08
C MET A 1 -5.17 -23.09 -12.76
N ASP A 2 -5.99 -22.16 -12.30
CA ASP A 2 -7.43 -22.30 -12.11
C ASP A 2 -8.14 -22.36 -13.47
N ARG A 3 -8.77 -23.50 -13.74
CA ARG A 3 -9.41 -23.78 -15.03
C ARG A 3 -10.76 -23.09 -15.18
N ASP A 4 -11.48 -22.89 -14.08
CA ASP A 4 -12.82 -22.32 -14.10
C ASP A 4 -12.75 -20.82 -14.38
N LEU A 5 -11.81 -20.12 -13.74
CA LEU A 5 -11.55 -18.70 -14.01
C LEU A 5 -11.07 -18.45 -15.45
N LEU A 6 -10.17 -19.30 -15.96
CA LEU A 6 -9.75 -19.21 -17.36
C LEU A 6 -10.93 -19.44 -18.31
N ARG A 7 -11.80 -20.42 -18.02
CA ARG A 7 -12.99 -20.69 -18.83
C ARG A 7 -13.98 -19.53 -18.81
N GLN A 8 -14.22 -18.91 -17.66
CA GLN A 8 -15.06 -17.72 -17.54
C GLN A 8 -14.50 -16.56 -18.38
N SER A 9 -13.20 -16.31 -18.29
CA SER A 9 -12.52 -15.26 -19.08
C SER A 9 -12.61 -15.52 -20.59
N LEU A 10 -12.42 -16.76 -21.02
CA LEU A 10 -12.62 -17.18 -22.42
C LEU A 10 -14.08 -17.06 -22.88
N ASN A 11 -15.05 -17.38 -22.03
CA ASN A 11 -16.47 -17.22 -22.36
C ASN A 11 -16.85 -15.74 -22.54
N PHE A 12 -16.23 -14.83 -21.76
CA PHE A 12 -16.49 -13.40 -21.85
C PHE A 12 -15.84 -12.77 -23.09
N HIS A 13 -14.52 -12.93 -23.25
CA HIS A 13 -13.74 -12.31 -24.33
C HIS A 13 -13.79 -13.07 -25.66
N GLY A 14 -14.15 -14.35 -25.64
CA GLY A 14 -14.35 -15.15 -26.84
C GLY A 14 -13.05 -15.54 -27.59
N PRO A 15 -13.13 -15.75 -28.91
CA PRO A 15 -12.06 -16.40 -29.68
C PRO A 15 -10.81 -15.52 -29.88
N SER A 16 -10.90 -14.20 -29.74
CA SER A 16 -9.75 -13.30 -29.85
C SER A 16 -8.73 -13.52 -28.74
N LEU A 17 -9.20 -13.65 -27.49
CA LEU A 17 -8.35 -13.99 -26.34
C LEU A 17 -7.75 -15.39 -26.49
N LEU A 18 -8.51 -16.35 -26.99
CA LEU A 18 -8.00 -17.71 -27.25
C LEU A 18 -6.83 -17.71 -28.23
N SER A 19 -6.90 -16.88 -29.29
CA SER A 19 -5.80 -16.71 -30.25
C SER A 19 -4.56 -16.13 -29.59
N LEU A 20 -4.70 -15.11 -28.74
CA LEU A 20 -3.58 -14.48 -28.03
C LEU A 20 -2.95 -15.42 -27.00
N LEU A 21 -3.75 -16.20 -26.28
CA LEU A 21 -3.25 -17.22 -25.36
C LEU A 21 -2.48 -18.32 -26.08
N ARG A 22 -2.89 -18.69 -27.30
CA ARG A 22 -2.16 -19.66 -28.13
C ARG A 22 -0.82 -19.11 -28.62
N SER A 23 -0.73 -17.83 -28.96
CA SER A 23 0.57 -17.24 -29.35
C SER A 23 1.57 -17.20 -28.19
N GLU A 24 1.10 -16.98 -26.96
CA GLU A 24 1.96 -16.93 -25.75
C GLU A 24 2.39 -18.33 -25.26
N GLN A 25 1.88 -19.43 -25.86
CA GLN A 25 2.28 -20.80 -25.49
C GLN A 25 3.76 -21.10 -25.77
N GLN A 26 4.38 -20.39 -26.71
CA GLN A 26 5.79 -20.58 -27.04
C GLN A 26 6.70 -20.13 -25.89
N ASP A 27 6.32 -19.06 -25.21
CA ASP A 27 7.10 -18.45 -24.12
C ASP A 27 6.86 -19.13 -22.78
N ASN A 28 5.77 -19.89 -22.63
CA ASN A 28 5.38 -20.45 -21.33
C ASN A 28 4.73 -21.86 -21.48
N PRO A 29 5.52 -22.94 -21.33
CA PRO A 29 5.10 -24.30 -21.65
C PRO A 29 3.96 -24.84 -20.77
N HIS A 30 3.71 -24.21 -19.61
CA HIS A 30 2.59 -24.54 -18.72
C HIS A 30 1.21 -24.33 -19.37
N PHE A 31 1.09 -23.54 -20.44
CA PHE A 31 -0.16 -23.35 -21.19
C PHE A 31 -0.50 -24.51 -22.14
N ARG A 32 0.50 -25.32 -22.51
CA ARG A 32 0.36 -26.32 -23.59
C ARG A 32 -0.59 -27.46 -23.22
N SER A 33 -0.60 -27.88 -21.96
CA SER A 33 -1.51 -28.94 -21.47
C SER A 33 -2.93 -28.45 -21.19
N LEU A 34 -3.10 -27.14 -20.95
CA LEU A 34 -4.36 -26.56 -20.49
C LEU A 34 -5.30 -26.19 -21.65
N LEU A 35 -4.77 -25.61 -22.72
CA LEU A 35 -5.56 -25.17 -23.87
C LEU A 35 -6.02 -26.32 -24.78
N GLY A 36 -5.40 -27.50 -24.67
CA GLY A 36 -5.81 -28.70 -25.39
C GLY A 36 -7.17 -29.25 -24.93
N SER A 37 -7.52 -29.09 -23.64
CA SER A 37 -8.79 -29.60 -23.08
C SER A 37 -9.90 -28.55 -22.98
N VAL A 38 -9.56 -27.25 -23.06
CA VAL A 38 -10.52 -26.13 -23.00
C VAL A 38 -11.08 -25.79 -24.40
N ALA A 39 -10.66 -26.53 -25.43
CA ALA A 39 -11.02 -26.32 -26.83
C ALA A 39 -12.48 -26.70 -27.20
N GLU A 40 -13.29 -27.21 -26.28
CA GLU A 40 -14.71 -27.43 -26.55
C GLU A 40 -15.53 -26.14 -26.30
N PRO A 41 -16.28 -25.64 -27.30
CA PRO A 41 -17.16 -24.50 -27.10
C PRO A 41 -18.25 -24.84 -26.06
N PRO A 42 -18.64 -23.90 -25.19
CA PRO A 42 -19.65 -24.17 -24.17
C PRO A 42 -21.00 -24.51 -24.82
N ARG A 43 -21.55 -25.68 -24.48
CA ARG A 43 -22.98 -25.98 -24.65
C ARG A 43 -23.75 -25.25 -23.55
N GLY A 44 -24.16 -24.00 -23.80
CA GLY A 44 -24.98 -23.21 -22.88
C GLY A 44 -25.52 -21.95 -23.57
N PRO A 45 -26.65 -21.39 -23.11
CA PRO A 45 -27.24 -20.21 -23.71
C PRO A 45 -26.28 -19.00 -23.58
N PRO A 46 -26.21 -18.11 -24.58
CA PRO A 46 -25.30 -16.98 -24.54
C PRO A 46 -25.68 -16.01 -23.41
N PRO A 47 -24.71 -15.46 -22.66
CA PRO A 47 -24.97 -14.41 -21.68
C PRO A 47 -25.49 -13.14 -22.39
N GLN A 48 -26.32 -12.39 -21.67
CA GLN A 48 -27.03 -11.21 -22.16
C GLN A 48 -26.09 -10.20 -22.84
N LYS A 49 -26.54 -9.65 -23.97
CA LYS A 49 -25.79 -8.70 -24.82
C LYS A 49 -25.64 -7.34 -24.14
N GLU A 50 -24.73 -7.22 -23.18
CA GLU A 50 -24.16 -5.92 -22.85
C GLU A 50 -23.21 -5.50 -23.97
N LYS A 51 -23.17 -4.19 -24.30
CA LYS A 51 -22.33 -3.62 -25.36
C LYS A 51 -20.85 -3.98 -25.09
N LYS A 52 -20.36 -5.03 -25.76
CA LYS A 52 -18.97 -5.48 -25.65
C LYS A 52 -18.02 -4.42 -26.21
N VAL A 53 -17.36 -3.69 -25.32
CA VAL A 53 -16.15 -2.96 -25.68
C VAL A 53 -15.03 -3.99 -25.73
N ASP A 54 -14.70 -4.45 -26.94
CA ASP A 54 -13.56 -5.32 -27.18
C ASP A 54 -12.27 -4.52 -26.97
N ASN A 55 -11.85 -4.41 -25.71
CA ASN A 55 -10.58 -3.79 -25.38
C ASN A 55 -9.45 -4.80 -25.60
N ILE A 56 -8.83 -4.72 -26.79
CA ILE A 56 -7.71 -5.56 -27.20
C ILE A 56 -6.53 -5.46 -26.22
N GLU A 57 -6.32 -4.33 -25.56
CA GLU A 57 -5.24 -4.16 -24.58
C GLU A 57 -5.47 -5.02 -23.34
N ILE A 58 -6.71 -5.10 -22.86
CA ILE A 58 -7.10 -5.99 -21.76
C ILE A 58 -6.85 -7.45 -22.17
N GLN A 59 -7.23 -7.83 -23.38
CA GLN A 59 -7.03 -9.20 -23.86
C GLN A 59 -5.53 -9.55 -23.98
N LYS A 60 -4.70 -8.62 -24.46
CA LYS A 60 -3.24 -8.76 -24.49
C LYS A 60 -2.62 -8.84 -23.09
N PHE A 61 -3.15 -8.06 -22.15
CA PHE A 61 -2.72 -8.11 -20.76
C PHE A 61 -3.04 -9.47 -20.14
N ILE A 62 -4.28 -9.94 -20.31
CA ILE A 62 -4.73 -11.25 -19.83
C ILE A 62 -3.86 -12.34 -20.44
N SER A 63 -3.62 -12.34 -21.76
CA SER A 63 -2.82 -13.39 -22.40
C SER A 63 -1.39 -13.45 -21.86
N LYS A 64 -0.72 -12.30 -21.71
CA LYS A 64 0.66 -12.21 -21.20
C LYS A 64 0.82 -12.56 -19.71
N LYS A 65 -0.25 -12.41 -18.93
CA LYS A 65 -0.25 -12.60 -17.48
C LYS A 65 -1.09 -13.79 -17.02
N ALA A 66 -1.59 -14.61 -17.96
CA ALA A 66 -2.55 -15.67 -17.65
C ALA A 66 -1.99 -16.73 -16.67
N ASP A 67 -0.68 -16.98 -16.68
CA ASP A 67 -0.03 -17.89 -15.74
C ASP A 67 -0.10 -17.39 -14.30
N LEU A 68 -0.10 -16.06 -14.12
CA LEU A 68 -0.22 -15.38 -12.83
C LEU A 68 -1.69 -15.14 -12.45
N LEU A 69 -2.49 -14.61 -13.38
CA LEU A 69 -3.91 -14.29 -13.17
C LEU A 69 -4.73 -15.54 -12.84
N PHE A 70 -4.36 -16.68 -13.43
CA PHE A 70 -5.00 -17.96 -13.16
C PHE A 70 -4.13 -18.84 -12.28
N ALA A 71 -3.16 -18.32 -11.53
CA ALA A 71 -2.35 -19.16 -10.64
C ALA A 71 -3.22 -19.73 -9.50
N LEU A 72 -3.02 -21.01 -9.15
CA LEU A 72 -3.72 -21.62 -8.00
C LEU A 72 -3.19 -21.09 -6.66
N SER A 73 -1.98 -20.55 -6.65
CA SER A 73 -1.32 -19.98 -5.47
C SER A 73 -2.04 -18.75 -4.92
N TRP A 74 -2.92 -18.11 -5.69
CA TRP A 74 -3.74 -16.99 -5.22
C TRP A 74 -4.87 -17.43 -4.28
N LYS A 75 -5.12 -18.74 -4.13
CA LYS A 75 -6.07 -19.28 -3.15
C LYS A 75 -5.41 -19.59 -1.80
N SER A 76 -4.35 -18.88 -1.45
CA SER A 76 -3.76 -18.93 -0.12
C SER A 76 -4.69 -18.24 0.87
N GLY A 77 -5.42 -19.04 1.65
CA GLY A 77 -6.26 -18.56 2.74
C GLY A 77 -7.72 -18.43 2.33
N THR A 78 -8.50 -19.50 2.51
CA THR A 78 -9.84 -19.27 3.06
C THR A 78 -9.61 -18.46 4.33
N PRO A 79 -10.21 -17.26 4.49
CA PRO A 79 -10.11 -16.56 5.75
C PRO A 79 -10.55 -17.57 6.81
N THR A 80 -9.66 -17.91 7.73
CA THR A 80 -10.06 -18.54 8.98
C THR A 80 -10.89 -17.48 9.68
N THR A 81 -12.16 -17.41 9.34
CA THR A 81 -13.21 -16.82 10.16
C THR A 81 -13.36 -17.69 11.39
N SER A 82 -12.30 -17.83 12.17
CA SER A 82 -12.39 -18.20 13.57
C SER A 82 -12.86 -16.94 14.28
N GLU A 83 -14.17 -16.89 14.51
CA GLU A 83 -14.84 -16.09 15.55
C GLU A 83 -14.24 -14.69 15.74
N ILE A 84 -14.39 -13.84 14.72
CA ILE A 84 -14.16 -12.42 14.91
C ILE A 84 -15.30 -11.92 15.79
N ASN A 85 -15.04 -11.76 17.09
CA ASN A 85 -15.77 -10.77 17.88
C ASN A 85 -15.58 -9.44 17.13
N GLU A 86 -16.62 -9.00 16.42
CA GLU A 86 -16.55 -7.94 15.39
C GLU A 86 -16.08 -6.58 15.89
N ASP A 87 -15.94 -6.37 17.20
CA ASP A 87 -15.66 -5.08 17.81
C ASP A 87 -14.53 -5.08 18.86
N ASN A 88 -13.52 -5.96 18.74
CA ASN A 88 -12.32 -5.79 19.56
C ASN A 88 -11.41 -4.70 18.96
N GLU A 89 -11.54 -3.48 19.50
CA GLU A 89 -10.73 -2.27 19.23
C GLU A 89 -9.21 -2.54 19.24
N ASP A 90 -8.79 -3.61 19.90
CA ASP A 90 -7.40 -4.01 20.05
C ASP A 90 -6.72 -4.40 18.72
N HIS A 91 -7.46 -4.87 17.71
CA HIS A 91 -6.85 -5.44 16.50
C HIS A 91 -6.61 -4.43 15.37
N TYR A 92 -7.52 -3.47 15.19
CA TYR A 92 -7.46 -2.47 14.13
C TYR A 92 -8.31 -1.24 14.47
N ALA A 93 -8.03 -0.12 13.82
CA ALA A 93 -8.78 1.13 14.03
C ALA A 93 -10.23 1.02 13.51
N VAL A 94 -11.21 1.13 14.40
CA VAL A 94 -12.64 1.19 14.03
C VAL A 94 -13.06 2.65 13.82
N MET A 95 -13.16 3.09 12.57
CA MET A 95 -13.47 4.48 12.26
C MET A 95 -14.98 4.75 12.12
N PRO A 96 -15.46 5.96 12.46
CA PRO A 96 -16.77 6.44 12.00
C PRO A 96 -16.89 6.38 10.47
N PRO A 97 -18.12 6.36 9.91
CA PRO A 97 -18.33 6.37 8.47
C PRO A 97 -17.66 7.60 7.85
N LEU A 98 -16.90 7.39 6.77
CA LEU A 98 -16.11 8.44 6.12
C LEU A 98 -16.96 9.66 5.71
N GLU A 99 -18.25 9.43 5.45
CA GLU A 99 -19.26 10.40 5.06
C GLU A 99 -19.38 11.58 6.03
N GLN A 100 -19.09 11.37 7.33
CA GLN A 100 -19.10 12.42 8.34
C GLN A 100 -17.99 13.45 8.15
N PHE A 101 -16.89 13.07 7.48
CA PHE A 101 -15.76 13.95 7.18
C PHE A 101 -15.84 14.58 5.78
N MET A 102 -16.82 14.17 4.98
CA MET A 102 -16.93 14.53 3.56
C MET A 102 -18.06 15.54 3.27
N GLU A 103 -18.78 16.01 4.30
CA GLU A 103 -19.91 16.94 4.16
C GLU A 103 -20.99 16.48 3.16
N ILE A 104 -21.27 15.17 3.13
CA ILE A 104 -22.20 14.60 2.15
C ILE A 104 -23.65 15.04 2.45
N PRO A 105 -24.39 15.60 1.47
CA PRO A 105 -25.79 15.97 1.63
C PRO A 105 -26.66 14.82 2.14
N GLY A 106 -27.64 15.13 2.99
CA GLY A 106 -28.52 14.11 3.58
C GLY A 106 -29.34 13.31 2.55
N MET A 107 -29.70 13.92 1.42
CA MET A 107 -30.40 13.22 0.33
C MET A 107 -29.55 12.11 -0.28
N ASP A 108 -28.27 12.40 -0.56
CA ASP A 108 -27.34 11.43 -1.15
C ASP A 108 -27.04 10.31 -0.15
N ARG A 109 -26.85 10.64 1.14
CA ARG A 109 -26.67 9.62 2.19
C ARG A 109 -27.88 8.69 2.32
N ARG A 110 -29.09 9.22 2.20
CA ARG A 110 -30.34 8.43 2.22
C ARG A 110 -30.43 7.50 1.02
N GLU A 111 -30.09 7.98 -0.18
CA GLU A 111 -30.03 7.14 -1.39
C GLU A 111 -29.00 6.02 -1.25
N LEU A 112 -27.79 6.33 -0.78
CA LEU A 112 -26.72 5.36 -0.53
C LEU A 112 -27.14 4.30 0.48
N PHE A 113 -27.83 4.69 1.56
CA PHE A 113 -28.36 3.75 2.54
C PHE A 113 -29.34 2.75 1.92
N PHE A 114 -30.36 3.21 1.17
CA PHE A 114 -31.34 2.30 0.56
C PHE A 114 -30.76 1.45 -0.58
N ARG A 115 -29.69 1.93 -1.23
CA ARG A 115 -28.92 1.15 -2.20
C ARG A 115 -28.20 -0.03 -1.52
N ASP A 116 -27.56 0.23 -0.37
CA ASP A 116 -26.62 -0.70 0.26
C ASP A 116 -27.24 -1.64 1.29
N ILE A 117 -28.36 -1.25 1.93
CA ILE A 117 -29.00 -2.09 2.95
C ILE A 117 -29.56 -3.38 2.32
N GLU A 118 -29.31 -4.51 2.97
CA GLU A 118 -29.76 -5.84 2.54
C GLU A 118 -30.62 -6.54 3.59
N ARG A 119 -31.35 -7.58 3.15
CA ARG A 119 -32.12 -8.43 4.08
C ARG A 119 -31.15 -9.24 4.93
N GLY A 120 -31.38 -9.25 6.24
CA GLY A 120 -30.52 -9.88 7.22
C GLY A 120 -29.51 -8.95 7.88
N ASP A 121 -29.36 -7.71 7.40
CA ASP A 121 -28.56 -6.71 8.08
C ASP A 121 -29.17 -6.33 9.43
N ILE A 122 -28.32 -6.04 10.40
CA ILE A 122 -28.71 -5.60 11.73
C ILE A 122 -28.82 -4.08 11.72
N VAL A 123 -29.93 -3.57 12.24
CA VAL A 123 -30.14 -2.14 12.46
C VAL A 123 -30.45 -1.87 13.91
N ILE A 124 -30.05 -0.69 14.37
CA ILE A 124 -30.34 -0.19 15.71
C ILE A 124 -31.11 1.11 15.59
N GLY A 125 -32.16 1.25 16.39
CA GLY A 125 -33.01 2.43 16.38
C GLY A 125 -33.77 2.61 17.68
N ARG A 126 -34.37 3.79 17.84
CA ARG A 126 -35.16 4.16 19.01
C ARG A 126 -36.65 4.02 18.70
N ILE A 127 -37.43 3.38 19.58
CA ILE A 127 -38.88 3.29 19.42
C ILE A 127 -39.49 4.69 19.43
N SER A 128 -40.20 5.03 18.35
CA SER A 128 -40.91 6.31 18.20
C SER A 128 -42.40 6.21 18.54
N SER A 129 -43.04 5.09 18.21
CA SER A 129 -44.48 4.90 18.43
C SER A 129 -44.83 3.42 18.49
N ILE A 130 -45.63 3.03 19.47
CA ILE A 130 -46.17 1.68 19.63
C ILE A 130 -47.66 1.70 19.24
N ARG A 131 -48.09 0.73 18.44
CA ARG A 131 -49.47 0.56 17.97
C ARG A 131 -49.88 -0.91 18.10
N GLU A 132 -51.18 -1.20 17.97
CA GLU A 132 -51.70 -2.57 18.08
C GLU A 132 -51.07 -3.57 17.09
N PHE A 133 -50.66 -3.11 15.91
CA PHE A 133 -50.07 -3.95 14.86
C PHE A 133 -48.54 -4.07 14.94
N GLY A 134 -47.89 -3.46 15.94
CA GLY A 134 -46.44 -3.40 16.07
C GLY A 134 -45.94 -2.00 16.44
N PHE A 135 -44.63 -1.79 16.38
CA PHE A 135 -44.03 -0.50 16.71
C PHE A 135 -43.17 0.05 15.57
N PHE A 136 -43.12 1.37 15.50
CA PHE A 136 -42.20 2.11 14.66
C PHE A 136 -40.97 2.51 15.46
N MET A 137 -39.82 2.40 14.82
CA MET A 137 -38.54 2.89 15.36
C MET A 137 -37.85 3.78 14.35
N VAL A 138 -37.18 4.82 14.83
CA VAL A 138 -36.29 5.67 14.04
C VAL A 138 -34.90 5.08 14.13
N LEU A 139 -34.29 4.76 13.00
CA LEU A 139 -32.96 4.17 12.94
C LEU A 139 -31.91 5.22 13.34
N ILE A 140 -30.94 4.78 14.14
CA ILE A 140 -29.82 5.61 14.60
C ILE A 140 -28.49 5.15 14.01
N CYS A 141 -28.29 3.83 13.87
CA CYS A 141 -27.08 3.27 13.31
C CYS A 141 -27.29 1.83 12.82
N LEU A 142 -26.30 1.33 12.07
CA LEU A 142 -26.23 -0.06 11.58
C LEU A 142 -25.44 -0.93 12.56
N GLY A 143 -25.85 -2.17 12.75
CA GLY A 143 -25.16 -3.17 13.56
C GLY A 143 -24.35 -4.18 12.74
N SER A 144 -24.61 -4.28 11.43
CA SER A 144 -23.85 -5.11 10.49
C SER A 144 -23.94 -4.54 9.08
N GLY A 145 -23.27 -5.17 8.12
CA GLY A 145 -23.27 -4.74 6.73
C GLY A 145 -22.35 -3.54 6.49
N ILE A 146 -22.69 -2.71 5.49
CA ILE A 146 -21.90 -1.52 5.16
C ILE A 146 -22.27 -0.39 6.11
N MET A 147 -21.35 -0.01 7.00
CA MET A 147 -21.58 1.09 7.96
C MET A 147 -21.71 2.43 7.22
N ARG A 148 -22.84 3.10 7.43
CA ARG A 148 -23.23 4.38 6.81
C ARG A 148 -23.64 5.38 7.89
N ASP A 149 -23.44 6.68 7.64
CA ASP A 149 -23.95 7.70 8.55
C ASP A 149 -25.42 7.99 8.23
N ILE A 150 -26.32 7.35 8.98
CA ILE A 150 -27.77 7.56 8.89
C ILE A 150 -28.31 8.50 9.96
N SER A 151 -27.42 9.06 10.80
CA SER A 151 -27.78 10.02 11.82
C SER A 151 -28.47 11.21 11.17
N HIS A 152 -29.58 11.67 11.76
CA HIS A 152 -30.37 12.81 11.28
C HIS A 152 -31.12 12.61 9.95
N LEU A 153 -31.14 11.39 9.38
CA LEU A 153 -31.95 11.09 8.17
C LEU A 153 -33.41 10.73 8.47
N GLU A 154 -33.75 10.56 9.75
CA GLU A 154 -35.10 10.22 10.25
C GLU A 154 -35.71 9.00 9.53
N ILE A 155 -34.88 8.01 9.22
CA ILE A 155 -35.32 6.78 8.57
C ILE A 155 -36.10 5.93 9.57
N THR A 156 -37.33 5.57 9.22
CA THR A 156 -38.22 4.77 10.08
C THR A 156 -38.31 3.33 9.61
N ALA A 157 -38.32 2.39 10.55
CA ALA A 157 -38.61 0.99 10.32
C ALA A 157 -39.82 0.53 11.14
N LEU A 158 -40.61 -0.38 10.57
CA LEU A 158 -41.75 -1.02 11.23
C LEU A 158 -41.37 -2.43 11.71
N CYS A 159 -41.51 -2.69 13.00
CA CYS A 159 -41.53 -4.05 13.53
C CYS A 159 -43.00 -4.47 13.71
N PRO A 160 -43.55 -5.34 12.83
CA PRO A 160 -44.93 -5.79 12.99
C PRO A 160 -45.04 -6.75 14.18
N LEU A 161 -46.22 -6.81 14.82
CA LEU A 161 -46.48 -7.63 16.02
C LEU A 161 -46.05 -9.10 15.86
N ARG A 162 -46.25 -9.67 14.66
CA ARG A 162 -45.85 -11.05 14.34
C ARG A 162 -44.35 -11.32 14.39
N ASP A 163 -43.54 -10.27 14.35
CA ASP A 163 -42.08 -10.31 14.34
C ASP A 163 -41.49 -9.84 15.69
N VAL A 164 -42.34 -9.71 16.72
CA VAL A 164 -41.99 -9.42 18.11
C VAL A 164 -42.11 -10.70 18.96
N PRO A 165 -41.05 -11.15 19.64
CA PRO A 165 -41.08 -12.37 20.45
C PRO A 165 -41.95 -12.18 21.70
N SER A 166 -42.87 -13.12 21.93
CA SER A 166 -43.67 -13.19 23.16
C SER A 166 -42.82 -13.76 24.31
N LEU A 167 -42.51 -12.93 25.32
CA LEU A 167 -41.77 -13.38 26.51
C LEU A 167 -42.65 -14.08 27.57
N SER A 168 -43.98 -14.01 27.44
CA SER A 168 -44.93 -14.66 28.34
C SER A 168 -46.06 -15.36 27.57
N ASN A 169 -46.59 -16.46 28.10
CA ASN A 169 -47.64 -17.24 27.45
C ASN A 169 -49.02 -16.55 27.43
N HIS A 170 -49.21 -15.46 28.18
CA HIS A 170 -50.54 -14.85 28.41
C HIS A 170 -50.58 -13.31 28.36
N GLY A 171 -49.47 -12.64 28.04
CA GLY A 171 -49.41 -11.17 27.94
C GLY A 171 -49.28 -10.68 26.49
N ASP A 172 -49.71 -9.44 26.24
CA ASP A 172 -49.45 -8.73 24.99
C ASP A 172 -47.92 -8.57 24.80
N PRO A 173 -47.32 -9.09 23.72
CA PRO A 173 -45.89 -8.98 23.45
C PRO A 173 -45.38 -7.53 23.45
N LEU A 174 -46.23 -6.56 23.12
CA LEU A 174 -45.84 -5.14 23.06
C LEU A 174 -45.70 -4.48 24.43
N SER A 175 -46.28 -5.06 25.49
CA SER A 175 -46.25 -4.49 26.85
C SER A 175 -44.84 -4.39 27.45
N TYR A 176 -43.88 -5.14 26.92
CA TYR A 176 -42.48 -5.11 27.34
C TYR A 176 -41.74 -3.86 26.85
N TYR A 177 -42.21 -3.23 25.78
CA TYR A 177 -41.51 -2.14 25.08
C TYR A 177 -42.10 -0.78 25.44
N GLN A 178 -41.24 0.24 25.51
CA GLN A 178 -41.63 1.61 25.78
C GLN A 178 -41.10 2.54 24.69
N THR A 179 -41.81 3.66 24.47
CA THR A 179 -41.31 4.72 23.60
C THR A 179 -39.99 5.25 24.14
N GLY A 180 -38.96 5.29 23.30
CA GLY A 180 -37.61 5.67 23.70
C GLY A 180 -36.63 4.50 23.88
N ASP A 181 -37.12 3.26 23.94
CA ASP A 181 -36.24 2.08 24.02
C ASP A 181 -35.35 1.96 22.78
N ILE A 182 -34.11 1.52 22.99
CA ILE A 182 -33.15 1.24 21.92
C ILE A 182 -33.27 -0.23 21.55
N ILE A 183 -33.58 -0.48 20.28
CA ILE A 183 -33.87 -1.82 19.75
C ILE A 183 -32.81 -2.18 18.72
N ARG A 184 -32.24 -3.38 18.87
CA ARG A 184 -31.45 -4.07 17.85
C ARG A 184 -32.33 -5.09 17.13
N ALA A 185 -32.47 -4.96 15.81
CA ALA A 185 -33.34 -5.80 15.00
C ALA A 185 -32.69 -6.17 13.66
N GLY A 186 -33.10 -7.30 13.08
CA GLY A 186 -32.69 -7.70 11.73
C GLY A 186 -33.65 -7.16 10.66
N ILE A 187 -33.12 -6.73 9.51
CA ILE A 187 -33.92 -6.32 8.36
C ILE A 187 -34.59 -7.56 7.74
N LYS A 188 -35.93 -7.55 7.71
CA LYS A 188 -36.73 -8.61 7.10
C LYS A 188 -37.16 -8.28 5.68
N ASP A 189 -37.58 -7.04 5.44
CA ASP A 189 -38.02 -6.59 4.13
C ASP A 189 -37.65 -5.12 3.86
N ILE A 190 -37.38 -4.80 2.60
CA ILE A 190 -36.92 -3.50 2.13
C ILE A 190 -37.73 -3.13 0.89
N ASP A 191 -38.54 -2.08 1.00
CA ASP A 191 -39.16 -1.42 -0.14
C ASP A 191 -38.33 -0.18 -0.48
N ARG A 192 -37.45 -0.32 -1.47
CA ARG A 192 -36.55 0.76 -1.92
C ARG A 192 -37.28 1.87 -2.66
N TYR A 193 -38.45 1.59 -3.24
CA TYR A 193 -39.20 2.59 -4.01
C TYR A 193 -39.97 3.54 -3.09
N HIS A 194 -40.58 2.99 -2.02
CA HIS A 194 -41.31 3.79 -1.03
C HIS A 194 -40.48 4.11 0.22
N GLU A 195 -39.20 3.72 0.25
CA GLU A 195 -38.29 3.90 1.38
C GLU A 195 -38.84 3.35 2.70
N LYS A 196 -39.45 2.16 2.66
CA LYS A 196 -40.02 1.50 3.84
C LYS A 196 -39.21 0.28 4.23
N LEU A 197 -38.98 0.14 5.53
CA LEU A 197 -38.26 -0.98 6.11
C LEU A 197 -39.17 -1.77 7.05
N ALA A 198 -39.09 -3.08 6.97
CA ALA A 198 -39.68 -3.99 7.95
C ALA A 198 -38.57 -4.75 8.68
N VAL A 199 -38.62 -4.74 10.01
CA VAL A 199 -37.62 -5.38 10.87
C VAL A 199 -38.23 -6.51 11.70
N SER A 200 -37.38 -7.44 12.13
CA SER A 200 -37.75 -8.59 12.96
C SER A 200 -36.81 -8.73 14.15
N LEU A 201 -37.37 -9.19 15.27
CA LEU A 201 -36.64 -9.51 16.49
C LEU A 201 -36.35 -11.02 16.61
N TYR A 202 -36.66 -11.80 15.59
CA TYR A 202 -36.28 -13.22 15.52
C TYR A 202 -34.92 -13.42 14.88
N SER A 203 -34.10 -14.29 15.47
CA SER A 203 -32.79 -14.69 14.92
C SER A 203 -32.88 -15.36 13.55
N SER A 204 -34.05 -15.89 13.18
CA SER A 204 -34.32 -16.44 11.83
C SER A 204 -34.25 -15.39 10.72
N SER A 205 -34.32 -14.10 11.06
CA SER A 205 -34.10 -13.02 10.10
C SER A 205 -32.63 -12.79 9.77
N LEU A 206 -31.71 -13.30 10.59
CA LEU A 206 -30.27 -13.08 10.43
C LEU A 206 -29.60 -14.21 9.63
N PRO A 207 -28.51 -13.90 8.91
CA PRO A 207 -27.61 -14.91 8.35
C PRO A 207 -27.01 -15.84 9.42
N SER A 208 -26.58 -17.03 9.01
CA SER A 208 -26.01 -18.05 9.92
C SER A 208 -24.76 -17.59 10.69
N HIS A 209 -24.00 -16.63 10.17
CA HIS A 209 -22.82 -16.08 10.87
C HIS A 209 -23.19 -15.05 11.95
N LEU A 210 -24.40 -14.47 11.89
CA LEU A 210 -24.89 -13.49 12.88
C LEU A 210 -25.96 -14.06 13.82
N SER A 211 -26.30 -15.35 13.70
CA SER A 211 -27.38 -15.96 14.48
C SER A 211 -27.11 -16.00 16.00
N GLY A 212 -25.86 -15.81 16.42
CA GLY A 212 -25.47 -15.72 17.83
C GLY A 212 -25.74 -14.35 18.47
N ILE A 213 -26.05 -13.32 17.69
CA ILE A 213 -26.29 -11.97 18.19
C ILE A 213 -27.69 -11.87 18.80
N LYS A 214 -27.77 -11.36 20.03
CA LYS A 214 -29.04 -11.12 20.73
C LYS A 214 -29.77 -9.92 20.12
N LEU A 215 -30.98 -10.16 19.63
CA LEU A 215 -31.92 -9.13 19.16
C LEU A 215 -32.86 -8.70 20.30
N GLY A 216 -33.40 -7.49 20.21
CA GLY A 216 -34.32 -6.91 21.20
C GLY A 216 -33.80 -5.60 21.81
N VAL A 217 -34.25 -5.31 23.03
CA VAL A 217 -33.84 -4.11 23.77
C VAL A 217 -32.35 -4.22 24.15
N ILE A 218 -31.60 -3.16 23.87
CA ILE A 218 -30.18 -3.03 24.21
C ILE A 218 -29.93 -1.77 25.02
N SER A 219 -28.85 -1.78 25.83
CA SER A 219 -28.39 -0.59 26.54
C SER A 219 -27.53 0.32 25.64
N SER A 220 -27.32 1.58 26.06
CA SER A 220 -26.44 2.52 25.34
C SER A 220 -24.97 2.06 25.32
N GLU A 221 -24.55 1.22 26.25
CA GLU A 221 -23.18 0.67 26.31
C GLU A 221 -22.94 -0.40 25.23
N GLU A 222 -24.00 -1.06 24.78
CA GLU A 222 -23.98 -2.08 23.72
C GLU A 222 -24.03 -1.49 22.29
N LEU A 223 -23.95 -0.16 22.16
CA LEU A 223 -23.91 0.50 20.86
C LEU A 223 -22.57 0.26 20.15
N PRO A 224 -22.59 0.03 18.82
CA PRO A 224 -21.38 -0.19 18.03
C PRO A 224 -20.32 0.90 18.27
N LEU A 225 -19.05 0.49 18.34
CA LEU A 225 -17.95 1.39 18.67
C LEU A 225 -17.82 2.54 17.67
N TYR A 226 -17.98 2.27 16.38
CA TYR A 226 -17.93 3.31 15.35
C TYR A 226 -18.99 4.41 15.57
N TYR A 227 -20.17 4.04 16.07
CA TYR A 227 -21.27 4.97 16.32
C TYR A 227 -21.03 5.79 17.58
N ARG A 228 -20.44 5.20 18.62
CA ARG A 228 -20.01 5.95 19.82
C ARG A 228 -19.01 7.05 19.45
N ARG A 229 -18.00 6.71 18.64
CA ARG A 229 -17.03 7.70 18.09
C ARG A 229 -17.69 8.75 17.19
N SER A 230 -18.71 8.36 16.42
CA SER A 230 -19.51 9.30 15.62
C SER A 230 -20.22 10.35 16.49
N ILE A 231 -20.77 9.94 17.63
CA ILE A 231 -21.40 10.86 18.58
C ILE A 231 -20.36 11.82 19.17
N GLU A 232 -19.20 11.31 19.57
CA GLU A 232 -18.09 12.11 20.10
C GLU A 232 -17.61 13.17 19.09
N LEU A 233 -17.47 12.81 17.82
CA LEU A 233 -17.14 13.73 16.72
C LEU A 233 -18.18 14.85 16.57
N ASN A 234 -19.46 14.52 16.63
CA ASN A 234 -20.54 15.52 16.53
C ASN A 234 -20.52 16.51 17.71
N SER A 235 -20.05 16.11 18.89
CA SER A 235 -19.79 17.01 20.00
C SER A 235 -18.49 17.82 19.86
N ASN A 236 -17.44 17.22 19.30
CA ASN A 236 -16.11 17.81 19.13
C ASN A 236 -15.84 18.19 17.66
N SER A 237 -16.39 19.31 17.20
CA SER A 237 -16.32 19.79 15.80
C SER A 237 -14.92 19.99 15.17
N LEU A 238 -13.83 19.81 15.92
CA LEU A 238 -12.45 20.06 15.49
C LEU A 238 -11.61 18.79 15.29
N GLU A 239 -12.18 17.60 15.49
CA GLU A 239 -11.45 16.35 15.31
C GLU A 239 -11.38 15.95 13.83
N SER A 240 -10.18 15.73 13.32
CA SER A 240 -9.95 15.22 11.96
C SER A 240 -9.96 13.69 11.92
N TYR A 241 -10.24 13.13 10.75
CA TYR A 241 -10.18 11.68 10.51
C TYR A 241 -8.82 11.08 10.92
N GLU A 242 -7.72 11.76 10.58
CA GLU A 242 -6.36 11.31 10.92
C GLU A 242 -6.12 11.29 12.43
N ASN A 243 -6.62 12.28 13.16
CA ASN A 243 -6.43 12.36 14.61
C ASN A 243 -7.14 11.21 15.32
N ILE A 244 -8.37 10.87 14.91
CA ILE A 244 -9.14 9.74 15.46
C ILE A 244 -8.46 8.40 15.13
N MET A 245 -7.91 8.28 13.92
CA MET A 245 -7.17 7.08 13.55
C MET A 245 -5.92 6.92 14.42
N GLN A 246 -5.10 7.97 14.53
CA GLN A 246 -3.85 7.94 15.29
C GLN A 246 -4.06 7.76 16.80
N SER A 247 -5.18 8.25 17.35
CA SER A 247 -5.51 8.06 18.77
C SER A 247 -6.06 6.67 19.08
N SER A 248 -6.49 5.91 18.08
CA SER A 248 -7.07 4.58 18.28
C SER A 248 -6.02 3.52 18.62
N LEU A 249 -6.32 2.69 19.62
CA LEU A 249 -5.40 1.63 20.08
C LEU A 249 -5.10 0.62 18.97
N GLY A 250 -6.11 0.23 18.19
CA GLY A 250 -5.95 -0.69 17.08
C GLY A 250 -5.08 -0.16 15.93
N PHE A 251 -4.92 1.16 15.76
CA PHE A 251 -3.97 1.70 14.78
C PHE A 251 -2.52 1.54 15.22
N VAL A 252 -2.26 1.68 16.53
CA VAL A 252 -0.93 1.57 17.13
C VAL A 252 -0.53 0.10 17.35
N ASN A 253 -1.43 -0.84 17.11
CA ASN A 253 -1.15 -2.27 17.29
C ASN A 253 -0.03 -2.74 16.34
N PRO A 254 1.10 -3.26 16.87
CA PRO A 254 2.21 -3.77 16.05
C PRO A 254 1.80 -4.92 15.11
N GLY A 255 0.78 -5.70 15.46
CA GLY A 255 0.24 -6.81 14.67
C GLY A 255 -0.91 -6.44 13.75
N VAL A 256 -1.26 -5.15 13.62
CA VAL A 256 -2.41 -4.69 12.80
C VAL A 256 -2.29 -5.14 11.34
N VAL A 257 -1.07 -5.11 10.78
CA VAL A 257 -0.83 -5.49 9.38
C VAL A 257 -1.07 -6.98 9.20
N GLU A 258 -0.45 -7.83 10.03
CA GLU A 258 -0.64 -9.28 9.98
C GLU A 258 -2.11 -9.68 10.16
N PHE A 259 -2.80 -9.03 11.11
CA PHE A 259 -4.23 -9.27 11.36
C PHE A 259 -5.09 -8.89 10.15
N LEU A 260 -4.90 -7.69 9.58
CA LEU A 260 -5.68 -7.23 8.42
C LEU A 260 -5.39 -8.07 7.18
N LEU A 261 -4.13 -8.47 6.96
CA LEU A 261 -3.76 -9.40 5.89
C LEU A 261 -4.47 -10.74 6.06
N GLY A 262 -4.48 -11.30 7.27
CA GLY A 262 -5.24 -12.51 7.59
C GLY A 262 -6.74 -12.36 7.35
N LYS A 263 -7.34 -11.23 7.76
CA LYS A 263 -8.76 -10.91 7.54
C LYS A 263 -9.10 -10.81 6.05
N LEU A 264 -8.21 -10.22 5.25
CA LEU A 264 -8.37 -10.08 3.80
C LEU A 264 -7.96 -11.35 3.01
N GLY A 265 -7.38 -12.35 3.67
CA GLY A 265 -6.84 -13.54 3.00
C GLY A 265 -5.64 -13.24 2.11
N ILE A 266 -4.87 -12.19 2.45
CA ILE A 266 -3.67 -11.80 1.70
C ILE A 266 -2.46 -12.42 2.38
N ASP A 267 -1.73 -13.28 1.66
CA ASP A 267 -0.50 -13.90 2.14
C ASP A 267 0.68 -12.91 2.01
N GLU A 268 1.41 -12.72 3.11
CA GLU A 268 2.59 -11.87 3.19
C GLU A 268 3.81 -12.54 2.53
N SER A 269 3.85 -13.87 2.54
CA SER A 269 4.97 -14.65 1.99
C SER A 269 4.96 -14.76 0.46
N ASN A 270 3.78 -14.57 -0.16
CA ASN A 270 3.62 -14.53 -1.61
C ASN A 270 2.77 -13.29 -1.97
N PRO A 271 3.38 -12.10 -2.10
CA PRO A 271 2.63 -10.89 -2.40
C PRO A 271 1.86 -11.10 -3.72
N PRO A 272 0.57 -10.71 -3.79
CA PRO A 272 -0.25 -10.84 -4.99
C PRO A 272 0.15 -9.79 -6.03
N SER A 273 1.39 -9.87 -6.51
CA SER A 273 1.92 -8.99 -7.55
C SER A 273 1.76 -9.65 -8.91
N LEU A 274 1.26 -8.91 -9.89
CA LEU A 274 1.28 -9.33 -11.29
C LEU A 274 2.63 -9.03 -11.98
N MET A 275 3.59 -8.47 -11.24
CA MET A 275 4.94 -8.21 -11.73
C MET A 275 5.84 -9.40 -11.44
N ARG A 276 6.29 -10.10 -12.49
CA ARG A 276 7.15 -11.29 -12.40
C ARG A 276 8.41 -11.05 -11.57
N GLY A 277 9.01 -9.86 -11.72
CA GLY A 277 10.19 -9.45 -10.97
C GLY A 277 9.94 -9.24 -9.46
N LEU A 278 8.68 -9.12 -9.02
CA LEU A 278 8.33 -9.05 -7.59
C LEU A 278 7.79 -10.37 -7.03
N GLN A 279 7.63 -11.39 -7.87
CA GLN A 279 7.25 -12.74 -7.45
C GLN A 279 8.46 -13.63 -7.16
N SER A 280 9.68 -13.14 -7.41
CA SER A 280 10.91 -13.85 -7.08
C SER A 280 11.04 -13.98 -5.56
N LYS A 281 11.05 -15.22 -5.07
CA LYS A 281 11.24 -15.53 -3.65
C LYS A 281 12.61 -15.08 -3.12
N ASN A 282 13.60 -15.04 -4.02
CA ASN A 282 14.97 -14.66 -3.70
C ASN A 282 15.40 -13.57 -4.68
N PHE A 283 15.48 -12.34 -4.21
CA PHE A 283 16.22 -11.28 -4.91
C PHE A 283 17.71 -11.49 -4.63
N SER A 284 18.55 -11.31 -5.64
CA SER A 284 19.99 -11.22 -5.38
C SER A 284 20.26 -9.94 -4.60
N GLU A 285 21.23 -9.95 -3.67
CA GLU A 285 21.67 -8.70 -3.01
C GLU A 285 22.12 -7.64 -4.03
N ASP A 286 22.59 -8.08 -5.20
CA ASP A 286 22.94 -7.21 -6.32
C ASP A 286 21.76 -6.42 -6.90
N ASP A 287 20.54 -6.91 -6.74
CA ASP A 287 19.31 -6.28 -7.22
C ASP A 287 18.75 -5.28 -6.19
N PHE A 288 19.31 -5.23 -4.98
CA PHE A 288 18.87 -4.28 -3.96
C PHE A 288 19.25 -2.85 -4.32
N ALA A 289 18.39 -1.92 -3.90
CA ALA A 289 18.56 -0.50 -4.16
C ALA A 289 19.93 0.03 -3.69
N SER A 290 20.46 -0.48 -2.58
CA SER A 290 21.78 -0.12 -2.08
C SER A 290 22.92 -0.54 -3.02
N ALA A 291 22.91 -1.79 -3.48
CA ALA A 291 23.91 -2.33 -4.41
C ALA A 291 23.83 -1.65 -5.78
N LEU A 292 22.61 -1.46 -6.30
CA LEU A 292 22.35 -0.74 -7.55
C LEU A 292 22.86 0.70 -7.50
N ARG A 293 22.53 1.44 -6.42
CA ARG A 293 23.01 2.82 -6.23
C ARG A 293 24.53 2.87 -6.18
N LYS A 294 25.18 1.93 -5.48
CA LYS A 294 26.66 1.88 -5.41
C LYS A 294 27.27 1.68 -6.82
N LYS A 295 26.74 0.73 -7.61
CA LYS A 295 27.20 0.50 -9.00
C LYS A 295 26.96 1.72 -9.89
N GLN A 296 25.81 2.37 -9.77
CA GLN A 296 25.46 3.58 -10.54
C GLN A 296 26.36 4.76 -10.18
N SER A 297 26.56 5.04 -8.89
CA SER A 297 27.45 6.10 -8.42
C SER A 297 28.89 5.89 -8.91
N ALA A 298 29.42 4.67 -8.81
CA ALA A 298 30.76 4.35 -9.32
C ALA A 298 30.86 4.58 -10.85
N SER A 299 29.84 4.19 -11.61
CA SER A 299 29.79 4.40 -13.06
C SER A 299 29.73 5.90 -13.43
N TRP A 300 28.92 6.70 -12.72
CA TRP A 300 28.83 8.14 -12.94
C TRP A 300 30.11 8.87 -12.55
N ALA A 301 30.72 8.52 -11.41
CA ALA A 301 32.00 9.07 -11.01
C ALA A 301 33.07 8.79 -12.07
N LEU A 302 33.17 7.57 -12.56
CA LEU A 302 34.12 7.20 -13.63
C LEU A 302 33.86 7.99 -14.93
N LYS A 303 32.60 8.25 -15.27
CA LYS A 303 32.25 9.09 -16.43
C LYS A 303 32.76 10.53 -16.24
N CYS A 304 32.57 11.12 -15.06
CA CYS A 304 33.13 12.44 -14.74
C CYS A 304 34.65 12.46 -14.83
N VAL A 305 35.34 11.44 -14.30
CA VAL A 305 36.81 11.31 -14.44
C VAL A 305 37.23 11.32 -15.90
N LYS A 306 36.56 10.53 -16.74
CA LYS A 306 36.88 10.45 -18.17
C LYS A 306 36.74 11.82 -18.87
N ILE A 307 35.66 12.54 -18.58
CA ILE A 307 35.44 13.90 -19.11
C ILE A 307 36.51 14.87 -18.60
N GLY A 308 36.86 14.80 -17.31
CA GLY A 308 37.91 15.62 -16.72
C GLY A 308 39.28 15.39 -17.36
N VAL A 309 39.61 14.13 -17.65
CA VAL A 309 40.85 13.76 -18.36
C VAL A 309 40.86 14.32 -19.78
N ASP A 310 39.74 14.29 -20.48
CA ASP A 310 39.64 14.86 -21.82
C ASP A 310 39.81 16.39 -21.82
N TYR A 311 39.23 17.10 -20.83
CA TYR A 311 39.48 18.54 -20.65
C TYR A 311 40.94 18.84 -20.31
N PHE A 312 41.56 18.03 -19.45
CA PHE A 312 42.95 18.20 -19.06
C PHE A 312 43.89 18.11 -20.28
N LYS A 313 43.66 17.15 -21.19
CA LYS A 313 44.45 16.98 -22.41
C LYS A 313 44.39 18.18 -23.35
N VAL A 314 43.28 18.92 -23.35
CA VAL A 314 43.08 20.12 -24.18
C VAL A 314 43.53 21.40 -23.44
N GLY A 315 44.14 21.27 -22.25
CA GLY A 315 44.63 22.41 -21.45
C GLY A 315 43.54 23.15 -20.66
N ARG A 316 42.30 22.66 -20.65
CA ARG A 316 41.17 23.23 -19.92
C ARG A 316 41.19 22.79 -18.45
N HIS A 317 42.17 23.27 -17.70
CA HIS A 317 42.45 22.83 -16.34
C HIS A 317 41.34 23.12 -15.32
N VAL A 318 40.62 24.24 -15.47
CA VAL A 318 39.51 24.58 -14.55
C VAL A 318 38.33 23.61 -14.73
N ASP A 319 37.98 23.31 -15.98
CA ASP A 319 36.90 22.35 -16.29
C ASP A 319 37.27 20.93 -15.85
N ALA A 320 38.53 20.54 -16.04
CA ALA A 320 39.04 19.27 -15.54
C ALA A 320 38.91 19.16 -14.01
N MET A 321 39.30 20.20 -13.28
CA MET A 321 39.17 20.25 -11.81
C MET A 321 37.72 20.10 -11.38
N ASN A 322 36.79 20.79 -12.06
CA ASN A 322 35.36 20.71 -11.75
C ASN A 322 34.81 19.29 -11.94
N GLU A 323 35.18 18.61 -13.03
CA GLU A 323 34.74 17.23 -13.27
C GLU A 323 35.36 16.22 -12.28
N TYR A 324 36.62 16.40 -11.88
CA TYR A 324 37.21 15.56 -10.84
C TYR A 324 36.55 15.77 -9.47
N ASN A 325 36.21 17.02 -9.12
CA ASN A 325 35.46 17.30 -7.90
C ASN A 325 34.06 16.67 -7.93
N LYS A 326 33.33 16.78 -9.05
CA LYS A 326 32.03 16.10 -9.21
C LYS A 326 32.16 14.58 -9.05
N ALA A 327 33.20 13.97 -9.63
CA ALA A 327 33.43 12.54 -9.46
C ALA A 327 33.58 12.16 -7.97
N LEU A 328 34.28 12.99 -7.19
CA LEU A 328 34.52 12.78 -5.76
C LEU A 328 33.34 13.17 -4.87
N GLU A 329 32.43 14.03 -5.34
CA GLU A 329 31.14 14.26 -4.68
C GLU A 329 30.23 13.03 -4.79
N ILE A 330 30.27 12.34 -5.94
CA ILE A 330 29.49 11.13 -6.20
C ILE A 330 30.11 9.91 -5.51
N ASP A 331 31.42 9.75 -5.62
CA ASP A 331 32.19 8.65 -5.04
C ASP A 331 33.50 9.19 -4.43
N LYS A 332 33.47 9.44 -3.13
CA LYS A 332 34.58 10.04 -2.38
C LYS A 332 35.86 9.20 -2.40
N GLN A 333 35.75 7.90 -2.66
CA GLN A 333 36.86 6.95 -2.65
C GLN A 333 37.33 6.59 -4.06
N ASN A 334 36.88 7.31 -5.08
CA ASN A 334 37.23 7.02 -6.46
C ASN A 334 38.72 7.26 -6.71
N VAL A 335 39.48 6.16 -6.79
CA VAL A 335 40.95 6.16 -6.93
C VAL A 335 41.39 6.93 -8.17
N GLU A 336 40.71 6.76 -9.30
CA GLU A 336 41.08 7.45 -10.55
C GLU A 336 40.83 8.95 -10.47
N ALA A 337 39.74 9.37 -9.83
CA ALA A 337 39.45 10.80 -9.62
C ALA A 337 40.49 11.46 -8.69
N LEU A 338 40.84 10.80 -7.58
CA LEU A 338 41.87 11.27 -6.65
C LEU A 338 43.23 11.40 -7.36
N VAL A 339 43.63 10.39 -8.14
CA VAL A 339 44.89 10.43 -8.87
C VAL A 339 44.90 11.53 -9.94
N ALA A 340 43.81 11.67 -10.70
CA ALA A 340 43.71 12.68 -11.74
C ALA A 340 43.70 14.11 -11.16
N ARG A 341 43.02 14.32 -10.03
CA ARG A 341 42.99 15.59 -9.32
C ARG A 341 44.34 15.91 -8.66
N GLY A 342 44.97 14.94 -8.01
CA GLY A 342 46.30 15.07 -7.44
C GLY A 342 47.35 15.45 -8.48
N ALA A 343 47.31 14.83 -9.67
CA ALA A 343 48.20 15.18 -10.77
C ALA A 343 47.98 16.62 -11.26
N LEU A 344 46.72 17.06 -11.32
CA LEU A 344 46.38 18.45 -11.67
C LEU A 344 46.86 19.45 -10.60
N TYR A 345 46.73 19.12 -9.31
CA TYR A 345 47.27 19.93 -8.22
C TYR A 345 48.79 20.03 -8.27
N ALA A 346 49.49 18.93 -8.52
CA ALA A 346 50.95 18.92 -8.68
C ALA A 346 51.38 19.83 -9.83
N THR A 347 50.71 19.73 -10.98
CA THR A 347 50.96 20.60 -12.16
C THR A 347 50.74 22.09 -11.85
N LYS A 348 49.86 22.42 -10.90
CA LYS A 348 49.60 23.79 -10.43
C LYS A 348 50.49 24.24 -9.27
N GLY A 349 51.46 23.42 -8.85
CA GLY A 349 52.36 23.70 -7.72
C GLY A 349 51.71 23.53 -6.35
N SER A 350 50.47 23.04 -6.26
CA SER A 350 49.77 22.77 -5.00
C SER A 350 50.16 21.41 -4.43
N LEU A 351 51.45 21.23 -4.13
CA LEU A 351 52.05 19.92 -3.82
C LEU A 351 51.45 19.24 -2.59
N ASN A 352 51.06 19.99 -1.55
CA ASN A 352 50.45 19.41 -0.35
C ASN A 352 49.11 18.71 -0.66
N LYS A 353 48.22 19.39 -1.39
CA LYS A 353 46.92 18.83 -1.79
C LYS A 353 47.08 17.64 -2.74
N ALA A 354 48.09 17.68 -3.60
CA ALA A 354 48.41 16.56 -4.47
C ALA A 354 48.83 15.31 -3.68
N ILE A 355 49.69 15.50 -2.66
CA ILE A 355 50.12 14.42 -1.76
C ILE A 355 48.92 13.82 -1.03
N GLU A 356 48.05 14.66 -0.44
CA GLU A 356 46.84 14.21 0.25
C GLU A 356 45.94 13.34 -0.66
N ASP A 357 45.68 13.80 -1.89
CA ASP A 357 44.87 13.04 -2.85
C ASP A 357 45.55 11.70 -3.25
N PHE A 358 46.87 11.69 -3.44
CA PHE A 358 47.58 10.45 -3.79
C PHE A 358 47.67 9.45 -2.63
N GLU A 359 47.84 9.93 -1.40
CA GLU A 359 47.84 9.10 -0.20
C GLU A 359 46.46 8.47 -0.01
N LEU A 360 45.39 9.26 -0.10
CA LEU A 360 44.01 8.75 -0.04
C LEU A 360 43.73 7.74 -1.17
N ALA A 361 44.26 7.97 -2.37
CA ALA A 361 44.13 7.00 -3.46
C ALA A 361 44.84 5.67 -3.15
N LEU A 362 46.00 5.71 -2.49
CA LEU A 362 46.77 4.53 -2.10
C LEU A 362 46.20 3.82 -0.85
N GLU A 363 45.53 4.54 0.04
CA GLU A 363 44.74 3.93 1.12
C GLU A 363 43.62 3.06 0.54
N ASN A 364 42.94 3.54 -0.51
CA ASN A 364 41.86 2.80 -1.18
C ASN A 364 42.39 1.73 -2.16
N CYS A 365 43.55 1.95 -2.79
CA CYS A 365 44.19 0.98 -3.68
C CYS A 365 45.73 0.99 -3.53
N PRO A 366 46.28 0.20 -2.59
CA PRO A 366 47.72 0.21 -2.27
C PRO A 366 48.64 -0.15 -3.44
N THR A 367 48.12 -0.89 -4.42
CA THR A 367 48.87 -1.35 -5.59
C THR A 367 48.75 -0.41 -6.80
N HIS A 368 48.08 0.75 -6.65
CA HIS A 368 47.84 1.67 -7.75
C HIS A 368 49.14 2.32 -8.25
N ARG A 369 49.62 1.88 -9.42
CA ARG A 369 50.95 2.24 -9.96
C ARG A 369 51.12 3.74 -10.17
N ASN A 370 50.11 4.40 -10.74
CA ASN A 370 50.17 5.82 -11.07
C ASN A 370 50.16 6.69 -9.80
N ALA A 371 49.33 6.34 -8.82
CA ALA A 371 49.27 7.07 -7.55
C ALA A 371 50.64 7.07 -6.86
N ARG A 372 51.26 5.89 -6.74
CA ARG A 372 52.60 5.75 -6.15
C ARG A 372 53.67 6.52 -6.93
N LYS A 373 53.65 6.42 -8.27
CA LYS A 373 54.60 7.14 -9.12
C LYS A 373 54.50 8.65 -8.92
N TYR A 374 53.29 9.20 -9.01
CA TYR A 374 53.07 10.63 -8.89
C TYR A 374 53.32 11.14 -7.47
N LEU A 375 52.99 10.36 -6.44
CA LEU A 375 53.33 10.68 -5.05
C LEU A 375 54.83 10.83 -4.87
N CYS A 376 55.63 9.86 -5.32
CA CYS A 376 57.09 9.93 -5.23
C CYS A 376 57.65 11.18 -5.96
N GLN A 377 57.16 11.47 -7.16
CA GLN A 377 57.59 12.64 -7.92
C GLN A 377 57.26 13.95 -7.18
N THR A 378 56.03 14.06 -6.64
CA THR A 378 55.55 15.24 -5.93
C THR A 378 56.30 15.47 -4.62
N LEU A 379 56.65 14.40 -3.89
CA LEU A 379 57.45 14.47 -2.67
C LEU A 379 58.88 14.96 -2.93
N VAL A 380 59.51 14.48 -4.00
CA VAL A 380 60.85 14.94 -4.41
C VAL A 380 60.82 16.43 -4.76
N GLU A 381 59.81 16.87 -5.52
CA GLU A 381 59.64 18.28 -5.88
C GLU A 381 59.42 19.17 -4.64
N ARG A 382 58.59 18.72 -3.70
CA ARG A 382 58.33 19.42 -2.43
C ARG A 382 59.59 19.52 -1.57
N GLY A 383 60.37 18.44 -1.49
CA GLY A 383 61.66 18.44 -0.78
C GLY A 383 62.64 19.44 -1.38
N GLY A 384 62.69 19.55 -2.72
CA GLY A 384 63.48 20.55 -3.41
C GLY A 384 63.06 21.99 -3.08
N GLN A 385 61.76 22.28 -3.03
CA GLN A 385 61.25 23.61 -2.66
C GLN A 385 61.60 24.02 -1.22
N LEU A 386 61.67 23.06 -0.29
CA LEU A 386 62.03 23.33 1.10
C LEU A 386 63.53 23.54 1.30
N LEU A 387 64.38 22.92 0.47
CA LEU A 387 65.84 23.02 0.57
C LEU A 387 66.40 24.29 -0.10
N LEU A 388 65.80 24.77 -1.19
CA LEU A 388 66.28 25.96 -1.92
C LEU A 388 66.37 27.26 -1.08
N PRO A 389 65.41 27.62 -0.20
CA PRO A 389 65.54 28.83 0.63
C PRO A 389 66.60 28.70 1.75
N ALA A 390 67.03 27.49 2.10
CA ALA A 390 68.04 27.26 3.14
C ALA A 390 69.48 27.48 2.64
N TYR A 391 69.73 27.35 1.34
CA TYR A 391 71.06 27.57 0.75
C TYR A 391 71.35 29.04 0.41
N THR A 392 70.33 29.85 0.18
CA THR A 392 70.49 31.28 -0.18
C THR A 392 70.78 32.20 1.01
N THR A 393 70.56 31.76 2.25
CA THR A 393 70.81 32.55 3.47
C THR A 393 72.17 32.27 4.12
N ALA A 394 72.94 31.31 3.61
CA ALA A 394 74.18 30.84 4.25
C ALA A 394 75.49 31.43 3.65
N THR A 395 75.42 32.43 2.77
CA THR A 395 76.61 32.98 2.08
C THR A 395 76.74 34.50 2.17
N THR A 396 77.00 35.02 3.38
CA THR A 396 77.86 36.21 3.58
C THR A 396 78.55 36.12 4.95
N PRO A 397 79.80 35.64 5.04
CA PRO A 397 80.64 35.95 6.19
C PRO A 397 81.18 37.37 6.01
N ASP A 398 80.76 38.28 6.90
CA ASP A 398 81.35 39.61 7.03
C ASP A 398 82.81 39.46 7.49
N LEU A 399 83.75 39.77 6.60
CA LEU A 399 85.18 39.83 6.85
C LEU A 399 85.66 41.25 6.55
N SER A 400 85.34 42.19 7.46
CA SER A 400 86.08 43.45 7.60
C SER A 400 85.72 44.16 8.91
N CYS A 401 86.58 44.05 9.92
CA CYS A 401 87.31 45.19 10.46
C CYS A 401 88.23 44.75 11.61
N ILE A 402 89.45 45.26 11.51
CA ILE A 402 90.54 45.30 12.48
C ILE A 402 90.11 46.10 13.71
#